data_AF-E3N3Y2-F1
#
_entry.id   AF-E3N3Y2-F1
#
_cell.length_a   1.000
_cell.length_b   1.000
_cell.length_c   1.000
_cell.angle_alpha   90.00
_cell.angle_beta   90.00
_cell.angle_gamma   90.00
#
_symmetry.space_group_name_H-M   'P 1'
#
loop_
_entity.id
_entity.type
_entity.pdbx_description
1 polymer ?
#
loop_
_entity_poly.entity_id
_entity_poly.type
_entity_poly.pdbx_seq_one_letter_code
_entity_poly.pdbx_strand_id
1 'polypeptide(L)'
;MVFDDASWDTLINDSVDKFVQRLEKEFREDAEFRKEVLRHERWRVTEKREQIKRNVSEQKQEAEKQAYAKLQRMRELKKLKKRRKDQRKKVMKIRRQTWIAFRIFVMIFRSEIVTLDTLDIEFTNYKHANSSPISLEKRSFQEIRKRKSCICATNIGNWNTAKLN
;
A
#
# COMPACT_ATOMS: atom_id res chain seq x y z
N MET A 1 43.02 -43.70 -12.45
CA MET A 1 43.84 -42.54 -12.12
C MET A 1 42.93 -41.34 -12.11
N VAL A 2 42.49 -40.93 -10.92
CA VAL A 2 41.79 -39.64 -10.74
C VAL A 2 42.91 -38.61 -10.69
N PHE A 3 43.01 -37.76 -11.70
CA PHE A 3 43.87 -36.59 -11.58
C PHE A 3 43.15 -35.64 -10.62
N ASP A 4 43.71 -35.44 -9.44
CA ASP A 4 43.16 -34.54 -8.43
C ASP A 4 42.99 -33.14 -9.02
N ASP A 5 41.78 -32.59 -8.97
CA ASP A 5 41.44 -31.24 -9.44
C ASP A 5 42.36 -30.15 -8.82
N ALA A 6 42.88 -30.41 -7.62
CA ALA A 6 43.86 -29.56 -6.94
C ALA A 6 45.19 -29.39 -7.74
N SER A 7 45.58 -30.38 -8.54
CA SER A 7 46.80 -30.34 -9.37
C SER A 7 46.67 -29.35 -10.53
N TRP A 8 45.49 -29.29 -11.15
CA TRP A 8 45.21 -28.38 -12.25
C TRP A 8 45.06 -26.94 -11.80
N ASP A 9 44.39 -26.70 -10.68
CA ASP A 9 44.30 -25.35 -10.10
C ASP A 9 45.68 -24.80 -9.73
N THR A 10 46.56 -25.65 -9.19
CA THR A 10 47.93 -25.24 -8.84
C THR A 10 48.76 -24.91 -10.08
N LEU A 11 48.66 -25.73 -11.14
CA LEU A 11 49.32 -25.48 -12.43
C LEU A 11 48.82 -24.21 -13.13
N ILE A 12 47.51 -23.96 -13.09
CA ILE A 12 46.91 -22.76 -13.66
C ILE A 12 47.38 -21.54 -12.89
N ASN A 13 47.35 -21.57 -11.55
CA ASN A 13 47.83 -20.48 -10.71
C ASN A 13 49.32 -20.18 -10.95
N ASP A 14 50.18 -21.19 -11.01
CA ASP A 14 51.60 -21.02 -11.32
C ASP A 14 51.85 -20.42 -12.71
N SER A 15 51.01 -20.77 -13.69
CA SER A 15 51.11 -20.23 -15.05
C SER A 15 50.66 -18.77 -15.13
N VAL A 16 49.60 -18.42 -14.41
CA VAL A 16 49.08 -17.06 -14.31
C VAL A 16 50.09 -16.17 -13.58
N ASP A 17 50.66 -16.64 -12.47
CA ASP A 17 51.65 -15.89 -11.70
C ASP A 17 52.91 -15.59 -12.52
N LYS A 18 53.42 -16.57 -13.29
CA LYS A 18 54.55 -16.34 -14.21
C LYS A 18 54.21 -15.34 -15.31
N PHE A 19 52.96 -15.33 -15.78
CA PHE A 19 52.49 -14.38 -16.77
C PHE A 19 52.38 -12.96 -16.20
N VAL A 20 51.82 -12.81 -14.99
CA VAL A 20 51.74 -11.55 -14.26
C VAL A 20 53.14 -10.98 -14.00
N GLN A 21 54.09 -11.81 -13.55
CA GLN A 21 55.47 -11.39 -13.33
C GLN A 21 56.14 -10.85 -14.61
N ARG A 22 55.85 -11.44 -15.78
CA ARG A 22 56.36 -10.92 -17.06
C ARG A 22 55.77 -9.55 -17.39
N LEU A 23 54.47 -9.38 -17.21
CA LEU A 23 53.80 -8.09 -17.43
C LEU A 23 54.29 -7.01 -16.45
N GLU A 24 54.56 -7.36 -15.20
CA GLU A 24 55.12 -6.44 -14.22
C GLU A 24 56.54 -5.99 -14.60
N LYS A 25 57.36 -6.93 -15.10
CA LYS A 25 58.69 -6.63 -15.60
C LYS A 25 58.62 -5.70 -16.82
N GLU A 26 57.76 -6.01 -17.78
CA GLU A 26 57.55 -5.22 -18.99
C GLU A 26 57.02 -3.82 -18.68
N PHE A 27 56.12 -3.68 -17.70
CA PHE A 27 55.67 -2.38 -17.20
C PHE A 27 56.78 -1.54 -16.58
N ARG A 28 57.78 -2.17 -15.95
CA ARG A 28 58.94 -1.49 -15.34
C ARG A 28 60.01 -1.10 -16.35
N GLU A 29 60.19 -1.89 -17.39
CA GLU A 29 61.29 -1.74 -18.35
C GLU A 29 60.86 -0.95 -19.59
N ASP A 30 59.62 -1.11 -20.06
CA ASP A 30 59.10 -0.43 -21.24
C ASP A 30 58.22 0.78 -20.88
N ALA A 31 58.67 1.97 -21.29
CA ALA A 31 57.98 3.23 -21.06
C ALA A 31 56.72 3.38 -21.94
N GLU A 32 56.69 2.81 -23.15
CA GLU A 32 55.53 2.89 -24.04
C GLU A 32 54.42 1.96 -23.55
N PHE A 33 54.77 0.72 -23.19
CA PHE A 33 53.83 -0.20 -22.55
C PHE A 33 53.22 0.40 -21.27
N ARG A 34 54.05 1.02 -20.42
CA ARG A 34 53.57 1.73 -19.22
C ARG A 34 52.58 2.85 -19.53
N LYS A 35 52.85 3.68 -20.55
CA LYS A 35 51.96 4.77 -20.95
C LYS A 35 50.60 4.24 -21.39
N GLU A 36 50.59 3.16 -22.18
CA GLU A 36 49.34 2.59 -22.69
C GLU A 36 48.49 1.98 -21.57
N VAL A 37 49.11 1.23 -20.65
CA VAL A 37 48.43 0.70 -19.46
C VAL A 37 47.83 1.85 -18.62
N LEU A 38 48.61 2.90 -18.34
CA LEU A 38 48.12 4.05 -17.57
C LEU A 38 47.00 4.82 -18.29
N ARG A 39 47.06 4.91 -19.63
CA ARG A 39 46.00 5.53 -20.44
C ARG A 39 44.70 4.75 -20.33
N HIS A 40 44.77 3.43 -20.45
CA HIS A 40 43.61 2.55 -20.35
C HIS A 40 43.01 2.57 -18.94
N GLU A 41 43.82 2.58 -17.88
CA GLU A 41 43.33 2.75 -16.51
C GLU A 41 42.65 4.11 -16.29
N ARG A 42 43.25 5.21 -16.79
CA ARG A 42 42.62 6.53 -16.75
C ARG A 42 41.27 6.56 -17.48
N TRP A 43 41.17 5.88 -18.62
CA TRP A 43 39.92 5.75 -19.36
C TRP A 43 38.87 5.00 -18.55
N ARG A 44 39.21 3.82 -17.98
CA ARG A 44 38.31 3.05 -17.11
C ARG A 44 37.82 3.85 -15.90
N VAL A 45 38.72 4.58 -15.24
CA VAL A 45 38.35 5.43 -14.10
C VAL A 45 37.41 6.55 -14.52
N THR A 46 37.64 7.16 -15.69
CA THR A 46 36.79 8.24 -16.21
C THR A 46 35.39 7.72 -16.54
N GLU A 47 35.30 6.58 -17.22
CA GLU A 47 34.03 5.94 -17.56
C GLU A 47 33.22 5.60 -16.29
N LYS A 48 33.85 4.97 -15.29
CA LYS A 48 33.20 4.68 -14.01
C LYS A 48 32.74 5.95 -13.30
N ARG A 49 33.53 7.02 -13.33
CA ARG A 49 33.14 8.32 -12.75
C ARG A 49 31.92 8.90 -13.45
N GLU A 50 31.84 8.81 -14.78
CA GLU A 50 30.67 9.27 -15.52
C GLU A 50 29.42 8.46 -15.20
N GLN A 51 29.53 7.13 -15.12
CA GLN A 51 28.42 6.27 -14.73
C GLN A 51 27.91 6.62 -13.33
N ILE A 52 28.80 6.82 -12.36
CA ILE A 52 28.43 7.22 -11.00
C ILE A 52 27.71 8.58 -11.02
N LYS A 53 28.21 9.57 -11.78
CA LYS A 53 27.55 10.88 -11.91
C LYS A 53 26.12 10.75 -12.44
N ARG A 54 25.92 9.93 -13.49
CA ARG A 54 24.59 9.69 -14.06
C ARG A 54 23.67 9.03 -13.04
N ASN A 55 24.12 7.95 -12.39
CA ASN A 55 23.35 7.24 -11.37
C ASN A 55 22.96 8.14 -10.19
N VAL A 56 23.88 8.97 -9.69
CA VAL A 56 23.59 9.93 -8.61
C VAL A 56 22.56 10.97 -9.07
N SER A 57 22.67 11.46 -10.31
CA SER A 57 21.71 12.43 -10.85
C SER A 57 20.30 11.83 -11.00
N GLU A 58 20.20 10.58 -11.47
CA GLU A 58 18.94 9.85 -11.60
C GLU A 58 18.30 9.57 -10.24
N GLN A 59 19.08 9.08 -9.27
CA GLN A 59 18.62 8.85 -7.90
C GLN A 59 18.11 10.15 -7.26
N LYS A 60 18.81 11.27 -7.47
CA LYS A 60 18.38 12.57 -6.96
C LYS A 60 17.04 13.00 -7.56
N GLN A 61 16.88 12.89 -8.87
CA GLN A 61 15.61 13.22 -9.53
C GLN A 61 14.47 12.31 -9.08
N GLU A 62 14.73 11.02 -8.90
CA GLU A 62 13.72 10.08 -8.44
C GLU A 62 13.30 10.37 -6.98
N ALA A 63 14.27 10.67 -6.10
CA ALA A 63 14.00 11.08 -4.73
C ALA A 63 13.14 12.36 -4.67
N GLU A 64 13.41 13.36 -5.52
CA GLU A 64 12.62 14.59 -5.61
C GLU A 64 11.18 14.31 -6.07
N LYS A 65 11.00 13.48 -7.11
CA LYS A 65 9.66 13.05 -7.57
C LYS A 65 8.89 12.31 -6.46
N GLN A 66 9.55 11.41 -5.75
CA GLN A 66 8.94 10.68 -4.63
C GLN A 66 8.57 11.62 -3.47
N ALA A 67 9.44 12.58 -3.12
CA ALA A 67 9.17 13.56 -2.08
C ALA A 67 7.97 14.44 -2.44
N TYR A 68 7.88 14.90 -3.69
CA TYR A 68 6.75 15.67 -4.19
C TYR A 68 5.44 14.86 -4.11
N ALA A 69 5.44 13.60 -4.56
CA ALA A 69 4.28 12.73 -4.48
C ALA A 69 3.81 12.49 -3.03
N LYS A 70 4.75 12.26 -2.09
CA LYS A 70 4.43 12.14 -0.65
C LYS A 70 3.78 13.41 -0.12
N LEU A 71 4.30 14.57 -0.49
CA LEU A 71 3.78 15.86 -0.07
C LEU A 71 2.36 16.12 -0.62
N GLN A 72 2.09 15.76 -1.86
CA GLN A 72 0.75 15.82 -2.45
C GLN A 72 -0.25 14.93 -1.71
N ARG A 73 0.12 13.66 -1.44
CA ARG A 73 -0.71 12.72 -0.65
C ARG A 73 -1.05 13.28 0.73
N MET A 74 -0.08 13.88 1.42
CA MET A 74 -0.32 14.51 2.72
C MET A 74 -1.33 15.66 2.64
N ARG A 75 -1.24 16.51 1.61
CA ARG A 75 -2.18 17.62 1.41
C ARG A 75 -3.60 17.12 1.17
N GLU A 76 -3.78 16.10 0.34
CA GLU A 76 -5.07 15.48 0.08
C GLU A 76 -5.66 14.83 1.34
N LEU A 77 -4.83 14.11 2.10
CA LEU A 77 -5.25 13.52 3.37
C LEU A 77 -5.73 14.57 4.36
N LYS A 78 -5.04 15.73 4.46
CA LYS A 78 -5.49 16.86 5.29
C LYS A 78 -6.86 17.37 4.84
N LYS A 79 -7.08 17.55 3.54
CA LYS A 79 -8.39 17.96 2.99
C LYS A 79 -9.49 16.95 3.33
N LEU A 80 -9.23 15.65 3.17
CA LEU A 80 -10.20 14.59 3.48
C LEU A 80 -10.52 14.51 4.98
N LYS A 81 -9.52 14.67 5.86
CA LYS A 81 -9.74 14.74 7.31
C LYS A 81 -10.61 15.94 7.68
N LYS A 82 -10.40 17.10 7.05
CA LYS A 82 -11.25 18.29 7.26
C LYS A 82 -12.69 18.04 6.83
N ARG A 83 -12.91 17.52 5.61
CA ARG A 83 -14.25 17.16 5.11
C ARG A 83 -14.99 16.20 6.04
N ARG A 84 -14.33 15.16 6.55
CA ARG A 84 -14.90 14.22 7.52
C ARG A 84 -15.32 14.90 8.83
N LYS A 85 -14.50 15.82 9.35
CA LYS A 85 -14.85 16.59 10.56
C LYS A 85 -16.08 17.47 10.32
N ASP A 86 -16.15 18.14 9.17
CA ASP A 86 -17.26 19.03 8.85
C ASP A 86 -18.58 18.26 8.64
N GLN A 87 -18.53 17.08 8.00
CA GLN A 87 -19.68 16.19 7.90
C GLN A 87 -20.17 15.73 9.29
N ARG A 88 -19.27 15.31 10.18
CA ARG A 88 -19.63 14.93 11.56
C ARG A 88 -20.30 16.09 12.31
N LYS A 89 -19.82 17.33 12.14
CA LYS A 89 -20.45 18.51 12.74
C LYS A 89 -21.89 18.72 12.23
N LYS A 90 -22.13 18.55 10.92
CA LYS A 90 -23.47 18.63 10.34
C LYS A 90 -24.40 17.57 10.91
N VAL A 91 -23.96 16.32 10.97
CA VAL A 91 -24.74 15.21 11.54
C VAL A 91 -25.06 15.47 13.02
N MET A 92 -24.08 15.92 13.82
CA MET A 92 -24.31 16.25 15.23
C MET A 92 -25.28 17.42 15.41
N LYS A 93 -25.26 18.42 14.52
CA LYS A 93 -26.23 19.53 14.53
C LYS A 93 -27.66 19.02 14.31
N ILE A 94 -27.86 18.18 13.30
CA ILE A 94 -29.18 17.56 13.02
C ILE A 94 -29.61 16.73 14.24
N ARG A 95 -28.75 15.83 14.75
CA ARG A 95 -29.07 14.99 15.91
C ARG A 95 -29.46 15.82 17.14
N ARG A 96 -28.76 16.93 17.40
CA ARG A 96 -29.10 17.85 18.51
C ARG A 96 -30.47 18.50 18.29
N GLN A 97 -30.77 18.96 17.08
CA GLN A 97 -32.08 19.54 16.73
C GLN A 97 -33.20 18.50 16.87
N THR A 98 -33.00 17.30 16.35
CA THR A 98 -33.95 16.18 16.49
C THR A 98 -34.18 15.82 17.96
N TRP A 99 -33.13 15.78 18.78
CA TRP A 99 -33.25 15.50 20.21
C TRP A 99 -34.04 16.60 20.95
N ILE A 100 -33.82 17.88 20.62
CA ILE A 100 -34.61 18.98 21.18
C ILE A 100 -36.08 18.85 20.77
N ALA A 101 -36.36 18.62 19.49
CA ALA A 101 -37.72 18.44 19.00
C ALA A 101 -38.41 17.23 19.66
N PHE A 102 -37.69 16.12 19.81
CA PHE A 102 -38.17 14.94 20.54
C PHE A 102 -38.48 15.25 22.00
N ARG A 103 -37.62 16.00 22.70
CA ARG A 103 -37.90 16.43 24.09
C ARG A 103 -39.13 17.30 24.18
N ILE A 104 -39.31 18.24 23.26
CA ILE A 104 -40.51 19.10 23.20
C ILE A 104 -41.76 18.24 22.93
N PHE A 105 -41.69 17.33 21.95
CA PHE A 105 -42.75 16.37 21.66
C PHE A 105 -43.11 15.56 22.91
N VAL A 106 -42.14 14.94 23.58
CA VAL A 106 -42.40 14.18 24.81
C VAL A 106 -42.96 15.06 25.93
N MET A 107 -42.57 16.33 26.06
CA MET A 107 -43.15 17.24 27.07
C MET A 107 -44.60 17.61 26.77
N ILE A 108 -44.93 17.93 25.52
CA ILE A 108 -46.30 18.26 25.09
C ILE A 108 -47.18 17.02 25.24
N PHE A 109 -46.76 15.89 24.67
CA PHE A 109 -47.56 14.67 24.66
C PHE A 109 -47.56 13.91 26.00
N ARG A 110 -46.58 14.07 26.89
CA ARG A 110 -46.75 13.59 28.28
C ARG A 110 -47.85 14.34 29.02
N SER A 111 -48.10 15.59 28.64
CA SER A 111 -49.19 16.39 29.20
C SER A 111 -50.52 15.99 28.55
N GLU A 112 -50.52 15.75 27.23
CA GLU A 112 -51.72 15.31 26.51
C GLU A 112 -52.13 13.86 26.76
N ILE A 113 -51.18 12.91 26.95
CA ILE A 113 -51.48 11.52 27.31
C ILE A 113 -52.19 11.47 28.67
N VAL A 114 -51.77 12.30 29.63
CA VAL A 114 -52.45 12.41 30.93
C VAL A 114 -53.85 13.00 30.78
N THR A 115 -54.09 13.88 29.80
CA THR A 115 -55.44 14.40 29.52
C THR A 115 -56.30 13.49 28.63
N LEU A 116 -55.70 12.62 27.81
CA LEU A 116 -56.40 11.64 26.97
C LEU A 116 -56.84 10.42 27.77
N ASP A 117 -56.06 9.99 28.77
CA ASP A 117 -56.48 8.98 29.76
C ASP A 117 -57.68 9.48 30.59
N THR A 118 -57.83 10.80 30.79
CA THR A 118 -59.02 11.38 31.45
C THR A 118 -60.23 11.56 30.54
N LEU A 119 -60.10 11.34 29.22
CA LEU A 119 -61.17 11.54 28.24
C LEU A 119 -61.76 10.24 27.68
N ASP A 120 -61.33 9.07 28.16
CA ASP A 120 -61.90 7.75 27.82
C ASP A 120 -62.04 7.51 26.29
N ILE A 121 -61.14 8.09 25.50
CA ILE A 121 -61.10 7.88 24.06
C ILE A 121 -60.33 6.59 23.81
N GLU A 122 -61.07 5.48 23.71
CA GLU A 122 -60.55 4.17 23.31
C GLU A 122 -59.76 4.28 22.01
N PHE A 123 -58.46 3.99 22.06
CA PHE A 123 -57.63 3.78 20.88
C PHE A 123 -58.03 2.47 20.18
N THR A 124 -59.17 2.45 19.50
CA THR A 124 -59.39 1.54 18.38
C THR A 124 -58.59 2.06 17.19
N ASN A 125 -57.26 1.87 17.20
CA ASN A 125 -56.41 1.73 16.01
C ASN A 125 -54.90 1.70 16.37
N TYR A 126 -54.47 0.66 17.08
CA TYR A 126 -53.05 0.24 17.10
C TYR A 126 -52.82 -1.11 16.40
N LYS A 127 -53.81 -1.60 15.64
CA LYS A 127 -53.68 -2.83 14.82
C LYS A 127 -53.37 -2.58 13.34
N HIS A 128 -53.50 -1.34 12.84
CA HIS A 128 -53.33 -1.04 11.42
C HIS A 128 -52.09 -0.18 11.07
N ALA A 129 -51.37 0.36 12.05
CA ALA A 129 -50.09 1.04 11.79
C ALA A 129 -48.90 0.07 11.59
N ASN A 130 -49.07 -1.21 11.97
CA ASN A 130 -48.08 -2.28 11.74
C ASN A 130 -48.41 -3.17 10.52
N SER A 131 -49.47 -2.87 9.76
CA SER A 131 -49.89 -3.69 8.61
C SER A 131 -49.49 -3.11 7.26
N SER A 132 -48.50 -2.21 7.20
CA SER A 132 -47.59 -2.28 6.06
C SER A 132 -46.55 -3.34 6.41
N PRO A 133 -46.65 -4.58 5.87
CA PRO A 133 -45.42 -5.29 5.62
C PRO A 133 -44.68 -4.36 4.67
N ILE A 134 -43.65 -3.68 5.17
CA ILE A 134 -42.53 -3.35 4.29
C ILE A 134 -42.25 -4.69 3.64
N SER A 135 -42.58 -4.78 2.35
CA SER A 135 -42.05 -5.78 1.45
C SER A 135 -40.55 -5.53 1.48
N LEU A 136 -39.92 -6.01 2.56
CA LEU A 136 -38.58 -6.51 2.58
C LEU A 136 -38.65 -7.55 1.49
N GLU A 137 -38.29 -7.11 0.28
CA GLU A 137 -37.84 -7.97 -0.78
C GLU A 137 -36.90 -8.94 -0.07
N LYS A 138 -37.42 -10.14 0.23
CA LYS A 138 -36.65 -11.32 0.62
C LYS A 138 -35.85 -11.79 -0.60
N ARG A 139 -35.43 -10.86 -1.47
CA ARG A 139 -34.32 -11.05 -2.39
C ARG A 139 -33.05 -10.98 -1.55
N SER A 140 -32.81 -12.16 -1.00
CA SER A 140 -31.52 -12.80 -1.17
C SER A 140 -30.43 -12.51 -0.13
N PHE A 141 -30.83 -12.42 1.14
CA PHE A 141 -29.89 -12.65 2.25
C PHE A 141 -29.23 -14.06 2.19
N GLN A 142 -29.86 -15.04 1.53
CA GLN A 142 -29.20 -16.32 1.20
C GLN A 142 -28.19 -16.20 0.05
N GLU A 143 -28.42 -15.34 -0.94
CA GLU A 143 -27.53 -15.17 -2.10
C GLU A 143 -26.30 -14.32 -1.75
N ILE A 144 -26.44 -13.33 -0.86
CA ILE A 144 -25.30 -12.61 -0.28
C ILE A 144 -24.43 -13.54 0.57
N ARG A 145 -25.04 -14.50 1.28
CA ARG A 145 -24.28 -15.48 2.10
C ARG A 145 -23.53 -16.49 1.23
N LYS A 146 -24.13 -16.96 0.12
CA LYS A 146 -23.45 -17.81 -0.88
C LYS A 146 -22.32 -17.05 -1.61
N ARG A 147 -22.52 -15.78 -1.98
CA ARG A 147 -21.44 -14.97 -2.60
C ARG A 147 -20.24 -14.78 -1.68
N LYS A 148 -20.46 -14.62 -0.36
CA LYS A 148 -19.34 -14.51 0.60
C LYS A 148 -18.58 -15.83 0.80
N SER A 149 -19.24 -16.99 0.79
CA SER A 149 -18.49 -18.26 0.88
C SER A 149 -17.77 -18.61 -0.42
N CYS A 150 -18.31 -18.26 -1.59
CA CYS A 150 -17.62 -18.46 -2.87
C CYS A 150 -16.39 -17.56 -3.04
N ILE A 151 -16.39 -16.33 -2.52
CA ILE A 151 -15.22 -15.41 -2.58
C ILE A 151 -14.12 -15.84 -1.60
N CYS A 152 -14.47 -16.49 -0.49
CA CYS A 152 -13.47 -17.07 0.42
C CYS A 152 -12.90 -18.40 -0.11
N ALA A 153 -13.67 -19.21 -0.83
CA ALA A 153 -13.17 -20.47 -1.40
C ALA A 153 -12.23 -20.27 -2.61
N THR A 154 -12.45 -19.23 -3.42
CA THR A 154 -11.56 -18.92 -4.57
C THR A 154 -10.22 -18.33 -4.15
N ASN A 155 -10.13 -17.65 -3.00
CA ASN A 155 -8.86 -17.10 -2.51
C ASN A 155 -8.01 -18.09 -1.69
N ILE A 156 -8.58 -19.22 -1.26
CA ILE A 156 -7.83 -20.29 -0.57
C ILE A 156 -7.24 -21.29 -1.59
N GLY A 157 -7.86 -21.45 -2.76
CA GLY A 157 -7.34 -22.31 -3.84
C GLY A 157 -6.11 -21.77 -4.58
N ASN A 158 -5.86 -20.46 -4.57
CA ASN A 158 -4.74 -19.84 -5.30
C ASN A 158 -3.47 -19.59 -4.47
N TRP A 159 -3.47 -19.96 -3.18
CA TRP A 159 -2.28 -19.82 -2.32
C TRP A 159 -1.44 -21.09 -2.20
N ASN A 160 -1.91 -22.23 -2.72
CA ASN A 160 -1.21 -23.51 -2.63
C ASN A 160 -0.53 -23.99 -3.94
N THR A 161 -0.54 -23.21 -5.02
CA THR A 161 0.18 -23.54 -6.27
C THR A 161 1.40 -22.66 -6.55
N ALA A 162 1.76 -21.72 -5.66
CA ALA A 162 2.93 -20.86 -5.81
C ALA A 162 4.15 -21.29 -4.98
N LYS A 163 4.13 -22.50 -4.40
CA LYS A 163 5.27 -23.12 -3.71
C LYS A 163 5.37 -24.58 -4.09
N LEU A 164 5.70 -24.86 -5.35
CA LEU A 164 6.29 -26.11 -5.83
C LEU A 164 6.74 -25.85 -7.27
N ASN A 165 7.88 -25.17 -7.38
CA ASN A 165 8.85 -25.22 -8.49
C ASN A 165 10.21 -24.89 -7.88
#